data_AF-A0AA96E4S8-F1
#
_entry.id   AF-A0AA96E4S8-F1
#
_cell.length_a   1.000
_cell.length_b   1.000
_cell.length_c   1.000
_cell.angle_alpha   90.00
_cell.angle_beta   90.00
_cell.angle_gamma   90.00
#
_symmetry.space_group_name_H-M   'P 1'
#
loop_
_entity.id
_entity.type
_entity.pdbx_description
1 polymer ?
#
loop_
_entity_poly.entity_id
_entity_poly.type
_entity_poly.pdbx_seq_one_letter_code
_entity_poly.pdbx_strand_id
1 'polypeptide(L)'
;MGATLLGTGLTAQANTYVYVSNADDGAITSYILDRAAGTLEPLETTTAGEGVMPMAVSPDRHYLYASVRSEPFRVLTYRIDRETGALSQQGSGSLPASMPNIDTDQSGAYLFSASYSDNLVSVSPIDENGVVGDAQQTVETGRNAHAIHASPDNRYAFASNLGDDRLAQFRFDAETGRLESNDPDAAGTPDDTGPRHFVFSPNGRYVYLLGEFSGAVTTYAFDASNGTLTQVSAEPGIVESLNLDQGMAREAIPEGDDTPRIWAADIQVTPDGRYVYTSERTSSVISTFEANPDTGELTYLNHLEVESQPRGFQIDDTGRYMVVTGQRDDRVGLYRIDPENGELTRIDDAPAGKNANWVEIVSFEG
;
A
#
# COMPACT_ATOMS: atom_id res chain seq x y z
N MET A 1 56.06 27.02 -4.89
CA MET A 1 55.14 26.85 -3.74
C MET A 1 53.78 26.57 -4.33
N GLY A 2 53.27 25.36 -4.11
CA GLY A 2 52.09 24.82 -4.78
C GLY A 2 50.79 25.42 -4.23
N ALA A 3 49.86 25.72 -5.14
CA ALA A 3 48.49 26.07 -4.81
C ALA A 3 47.68 24.78 -4.64
N THR A 4 47.18 24.55 -3.43
CA THR A 4 46.23 23.47 -3.14
C THR A 4 44.83 23.96 -3.51
N LEU A 5 44.25 23.41 -4.58
CA LEU A 5 42.81 23.51 -4.81
C LEU A 5 42.10 22.59 -3.81
N LEU A 6 41.33 23.18 -2.89
CA LEU A 6 40.34 22.46 -2.10
C LEU A 6 39.10 22.28 -3.00
N GLY A 7 38.96 21.10 -3.59
CA GLY A 7 37.70 20.69 -4.20
C GLY A 7 36.70 20.38 -3.09
N THR A 8 35.68 21.21 -2.94
CA THR A 8 34.47 20.86 -2.19
C THR A 8 33.72 19.82 -3.01
N GLY A 9 33.81 18.55 -2.64
CA GLY A 9 32.91 17.54 -3.16
C GLY A 9 31.49 17.89 -2.73
N LEU A 10 30.64 18.26 -3.68
CA LEU A 10 29.20 18.17 -3.50
C LEU A 10 28.91 16.68 -3.39
N THR A 11 28.74 16.17 -2.17
CA THR A 11 28.03 14.90 -1.99
C THR A 11 26.63 15.13 -2.49
N ALA A 12 26.27 14.51 -3.62
CA ALA A 12 24.90 14.48 -4.09
C ALA A 12 24.06 13.88 -2.96
N GLN A 13 23.13 14.67 -2.43
CA GLN A 13 22.20 14.22 -1.40
C GLN A 13 21.13 13.40 -2.12
N ALA A 14 20.92 12.16 -1.70
CA ALA A 14 19.81 11.36 -2.21
C ALA A 14 18.50 12.10 -1.92
N ASN A 15 17.68 12.31 -2.94
CA ASN A 15 16.38 12.94 -2.78
C ASN A 15 15.34 11.86 -2.51
N THR A 16 14.58 12.03 -1.42
CA THR A 16 13.42 11.19 -1.11
C THR A 16 12.16 12.04 -1.17
N TYR A 17 11.19 11.61 -1.97
CA TYR A 17 9.91 12.28 -2.15
C TYR A 17 8.78 11.43 -1.62
N VAL A 18 7.75 12.10 -1.11
CA VAL A 18 6.52 11.48 -0.62
C VAL A 18 5.35 12.02 -1.43
N TYR A 19 4.47 11.15 -1.88
CA TYR A 19 3.25 11.50 -2.61
C TYR A 19 2.04 11.03 -1.80
N VAL A 20 1.08 11.93 -1.57
CA VAL A 20 -0.14 11.66 -0.80
C VAL A 20 -1.36 12.00 -1.64
N SER A 21 -2.28 11.05 -1.81
CA SER A 21 -3.56 11.29 -2.48
C SER A 21 -4.57 11.93 -1.52
N ASN A 22 -5.19 13.02 -1.95
CA ASN A 22 -6.26 13.72 -1.24
C ASN A 22 -7.55 13.56 -2.05
N ALA A 23 -8.34 12.53 -1.73
CA ALA A 23 -9.40 12.08 -2.61
C ALA A 23 -10.52 13.11 -2.81
N ASP A 24 -10.89 13.84 -1.76
CA ASP A 24 -11.98 14.82 -1.81
C ASP A 24 -11.57 16.10 -2.56
N ASP A 25 -10.28 16.45 -2.52
CA ASP A 25 -9.73 17.58 -3.28
C ASP A 25 -9.37 17.19 -4.72
N GLY A 26 -9.33 15.89 -5.02
CA GLY A 26 -8.96 15.37 -6.33
C GLY A 26 -7.51 15.67 -6.73
N ALA A 27 -6.61 15.67 -5.75
CA ALA A 27 -5.23 16.11 -5.92
C ALA A 27 -4.21 15.23 -5.19
N ILE A 28 -2.95 15.28 -5.65
CA ILE A 28 -1.81 14.60 -5.03
C ILE A 28 -0.88 15.67 -4.44
N THR A 29 -0.69 15.68 -3.13
CA THR A 29 0.29 16.55 -2.46
C THR A 29 1.63 15.85 -2.39
N SER A 30 2.70 16.57 -2.74
CA SER A 30 4.06 16.05 -2.74
C SER A 30 4.88 16.68 -1.61
N TYR A 31 5.89 15.97 -1.12
CA TYR A 31 6.80 16.44 -0.07
C TYR A 31 8.23 15.97 -0.35
N ILE A 32 9.23 16.69 0.17
CA ILE A 32 10.58 16.17 0.38
C ILE A 32 10.64 15.56 1.77
N LEU A 33 11.11 14.32 1.87
CA LEU A 33 11.51 13.71 3.14
C LEU A 33 13.00 13.98 3.36
N ASP A 34 13.32 14.99 4.17
CA ASP A 34 14.70 15.18 4.62
C ASP A 34 14.97 14.22 5.78
N ARG A 35 15.58 13.08 5.46
CA ARG A 35 15.96 12.04 6.43
C ARG A 35 17.00 12.50 7.44
N ALA A 36 17.82 13.51 7.13
CA ALA A 36 18.85 13.99 8.04
C ALA A 36 18.25 14.95 9.07
N ALA A 37 17.36 15.83 8.62
CA ALA A 37 16.62 16.73 9.49
C ALA A 37 15.47 16.03 10.22
N GLY A 38 14.93 14.94 9.64
CA GLY A 38 13.73 14.27 10.12
C GLY A 38 12.47 15.10 9.87
N THR A 39 12.36 15.72 8.69
CA THR A 39 11.27 16.64 8.35
C THR A 39 10.55 16.26 7.05
N LEU A 40 9.28 16.68 6.93
CA LEU A 40 8.52 16.66 5.68
C LEU A 40 8.31 18.08 5.16
N GLU A 41 8.98 18.40 4.05
CA GLU A 41 8.88 19.73 3.45
C GLU A 41 7.87 19.72 2.30
N PRO A 42 6.79 20.53 2.36
CA PRO A 42 5.78 20.54 1.30
C PRO A 42 6.34 20.99 -0.05
N LEU A 43 5.95 20.28 -1.10
CA LEU A 43 6.13 20.64 -2.50
C LEU A 43 4.79 21.04 -3.14
N GLU A 44 4.79 21.22 -4.46
CA GLU A 44 3.59 21.53 -5.23
C GLU A 44 2.55 20.39 -5.15
N THR A 45 1.28 20.80 -5.09
CA THR A 45 0.14 19.88 -5.20
C THR A 45 -0.26 19.76 -6.66
N THR A 46 -0.37 18.52 -7.14
CA THR A 46 -0.74 18.18 -8.52
C THR A 46 -2.22 17.84 -8.60
N THR A 47 -2.98 18.54 -9.43
CA THR A 47 -4.37 18.18 -9.74
C THR A 47 -4.42 16.86 -10.50
N ALA A 48 -5.32 15.95 -10.11
CA ALA A 48 -5.51 14.66 -10.74
C ALA A 48 -6.96 14.45 -11.19
N GLY A 49 -7.88 14.30 -10.24
CA GLY A 49 -9.29 14.05 -10.47
C GLY A 49 -9.99 13.64 -9.18
N GLU A 50 -11.28 13.97 -9.06
CA GLU A 50 -12.10 13.63 -7.90
C GLU A 50 -12.01 12.13 -7.57
N GLY A 51 -11.77 11.80 -6.30
CA GLY A 51 -11.60 10.42 -5.87
C GLY A 51 -10.29 9.77 -6.28
N VAL A 52 -9.25 10.55 -6.65
CA VAL A 52 -7.88 10.01 -6.75
C VAL A 52 -7.50 9.36 -5.42
N MET A 53 -7.13 8.08 -5.45
CA MET A 53 -6.82 7.35 -4.21
C MET A 53 -5.65 6.40 -4.38
N PRO A 54 -5.80 5.12 -4.83
CA PRO A 54 -4.66 4.24 -4.79
C PRO A 54 -3.65 4.71 -5.82
N MET A 55 -2.41 4.75 -5.36
CA MET A 55 -1.25 5.04 -6.18
C MET A 55 -0.34 3.81 -6.17
N ALA A 56 0.51 3.73 -7.18
CA ALA A 56 1.60 2.76 -7.24
C ALA A 56 2.78 3.41 -7.97
N VAL A 57 4.00 3.08 -7.57
CA VAL A 57 5.22 3.55 -8.21
C VAL A 57 5.78 2.43 -9.09
N SER A 58 6.24 2.77 -10.30
CA SER A 58 6.89 1.79 -11.18
C SER A 58 8.15 1.20 -10.53
N PRO A 59 8.53 -0.07 -10.82
CA PRO A 59 9.71 -0.69 -10.21
C PRO A 59 11.03 0.09 -10.40
N ASP A 60 11.16 0.81 -11.52
CA ASP A 60 12.31 1.67 -11.82
C ASP A 60 12.25 3.06 -11.15
N ARG A 61 11.14 3.37 -10.46
CA ARG A 61 10.82 4.61 -9.76
C ARG A 61 10.65 5.84 -10.66
N HIS A 62 10.45 5.66 -11.97
CA HIS A 62 10.31 6.80 -12.90
C HIS A 62 8.88 7.31 -13.00
N TYR A 63 7.89 6.46 -12.66
CA TYR A 63 6.49 6.76 -12.85
C TYR A 63 5.69 6.55 -11.57
N LEU A 64 4.68 7.41 -11.39
CA LEU A 64 3.62 7.26 -10.41
C LEU A 64 2.31 7.03 -11.18
N TYR A 65 1.64 5.94 -10.86
CA TYR A 65 0.30 5.62 -11.32
C TYR A 65 -0.70 6.04 -10.26
N ALA A 66 -1.80 6.69 -10.65
CA ALA A 66 -2.83 7.13 -9.71
C ALA A 66 -4.23 6.82 -10.27
N SER A 67 -5.00 5.99 -9.57
CA SER A 67 -6.37 5.66 -9.95
C SER A 67 -7.33 6.77 -9.53
N VAL A 68 -8.11 7.27 -10.50
CA VAL A 68 -9.24 8.16 -10.27
C VAL A 68 -10.50 7.30 -10.18
N ARG A 69 -11.11 7.29 -8.99
CA ARG A 69 -12.21 6.40 -8.63
C ARG A 69 -13.60 6.97 -8.88
N SER A 70 -13.70 8.13 -9.51
CA SER A 70 -14.95 8.72 -10.04
C SER A 70 -15.08 8.44 -11.54
N GLU A 71 -16.30 8.48 -12.07
CA GLU A 71 -16.52 8.29 -13.51
C GLU A 71 -16.03 9.51 -14.32
N PRO A 72 -15.37 9.32 -15.48
CA PRO A 72 -14.92 8.03 -16.02
C PRO A 72 -13.73 7.46 -15.24
N PHE A 73 -13.83 6.19 -14.83
CA PHE A 73 -12.78 5.49 -14.10
C PHE A 73 -11.54 5.32 -14.97
N ARG A 74 -10.39 5.72 -14.42
CA ARG A 74 -9.13 5.73 -15.16
C ARG A 74 -7.95 5.71 -14.22
N VAL A 75 -6.81 5.26 -14.73
CA VAL A 75 -5.50 5.44 -14.09
C VAL A 75 -4.74 6.51 -14.85
N LEU A 76 -4.20 7.48 -14.12
CA LEU A 76 -3.32 8.52 -14.63
C LEU A 76 -1.88 8.05 -14.51
N THR A 77 -1.07 8.30 -15.53
CA THR A 77 0.39 8.09 -15.49
C THR A 77 1.08 9.44 -15.32
N TYR A 78 1.91 9.56 -14.28
CA TYR A 78 2.79 10.70 -14.07
C TYR A 78 4.24 10.25 -14.16
N ARG A 79 5.07 11.03 -14.85
CA ARG A 79 6.54 10.91 -14.75
C ARG A 79 7.01 11.74 -13.56
N ILE A 80 7.86 11.14 -12.75
CA ILE A 80 8.50 11.78 -11.59
C ILE A 80 9.79 12.46 -12.04
N ASP A 81 9.89 13.77 -11.79
CA ASP A 81 11.14 14.48 -11.91
C ASP A 81 12.08 14.12 -10.75
N ARG A 82 13.26 13.57 -11.04
CA ARG A 82 14.18 13.03 -10.04
C ARG A 82 14.89 14.10 -9.19
N GLU A 83 14.98 15.33 -9.70
CA GLU A 83 15.68 16.42 -9.04
C GLU A 83 14.74 17.25 -8.16
N THR A 84 13.46 17.33 -8.55
CA THR A 84 12.48 18.21 -7.91
C THR A 84 11.31 17.46 -7.26
N GLY A 85 11.09 16.19 -7.60
CA GLY A 85 9.94 15.40 -7.18
C GLY A 85 8.64 15.77 -7.88
N ALA A 86 8.65 16.73 -8.82
CA ALA A 86 7.47 17.19 -9.51
C ALA A 86 6.84 16.09 -10.39
N LEU A 87 5.52 16.07 -10.43
CA LEU A 87 4.75 15.12 -11.24
C LEU A 87 4.33 15.76 -12.56
N SER A 88 4.62 15.09 -13.67
CA SER A 88 4.20 15.51 -15.01
C SER A 88 3.33 14.43 -15.65
N GLN A 89 2.05 14.74 -15.91
CA GLN A 89 1.13 13.76 -16.48
C GLN A 89 1.53 13.40 -17.92
N GLN A 90 1.69 12.10 -18.19
CA GLN A 90 2.09 11.56 -19.49
C GLN A 90 0.92 10.98 -20.28
N GLY A 91 -0.08 10.44 -19.58
CA GLY A 91 -1.23 9.80 -20.22
C GLY A 91 -2.21 9.21 -19.21
N SER A 92 -3.13 8.40 -19.71
CA SER A 92 -4.10 7.67 -18.89
C SER A 92 -4.65 6.45 -19.62
N GLY A 93 -5.03 5.42 -18.87
CA GLY A 93 -5.76 4.25 -19.34
C GLY A 93 -7.13 4.12 -18.67
N SER A 94 -8.12 3.61 -19.40
CA SER A 94 -9.47 3.37 -18.88
C SER A 94 -9.48 2.18 -17.93
N LEU A 95 -10.16 2.33 -16.79
CA LEU A 95 -10.43 1.24 -15.85
C LEU A 95 -11.89 0.79 -15.99
N PRO A 96 -12.19 -0.51 -15.83
CA PRO A 96 -13.54 -1.04 -16.00
C PRO A 96 -14.47 -0.70 -14.83
N ALA A 97 -13.92 -0.31 -13.67
CA ALA A 97 -14.65 -0.10 -12.43
C ALA A 97 -13.88 0.83 -11.47
N SER A 98 -14.49 1.19 -10.34
CA SER A 98 -13.82 1.89 -9.25
C SER A 98 -12.83 0.94 -8.56
N MET A 99 -11.53 1.25 -8.64
CA MET A 99 -10.45 0.39 -8.11
C MET A 99 -9.89 0.97 -6.81
N PRO A 100 -10.14 0.39 -5.61
CA PRO A 100 -9.51 0.83 -4.37
C PRO A 100 -8.05 0.40 -4.17
N ASN A 101 -7.48 -0.41 -5.06
CA ASN A 101 -6.07 -0.81 -5.04
C ASN A 101 -5.56 -0.97 -6.48
N ILE A 102 -4.32 -0.54 -6.69
CA ILE A 102 -3.53 -0.78 -7.91
C ILE A 102 -2.12 -1.18 -7.49
N ASP A 103 -1.43 -1.95 -8.32
CA ASP A 103 -0.02 -2.29 -8.16
C ASP A 103 0.55 -2.70 -9.54
N THR A 104 1.87 -2.67 -9.72
CA THR A 104 2.50 -3.19 -10.95
C THR A 104 2.91 -4.64 -10.79
N ASP A 105 3.05 -5.34 -11.91
CA ASP A 105 3.86 -6.56 -11.92
C ASP A 105 5.35 -6.21 -11.65
N GLN A 106 6.16 -7.21 -11.30
CA GLN A 106 7.57 -6.96 -10.90
C GLN A 106 8.44 -6.40 -12.03
N SER A 107 8.02 -6.55 -13.31
CA SER A 107 8.74 -5.98 -14.45
C SER A 107 8.31 -4.55 -14.80
N GLY A 108 7.16 -4.09 -14.30
CA GLY A 108 6.58 -2.79 -14.64
C GLY A 108 5.93 -2.75 -16.03
N ALA A 109 5.63 -3.90 -16.64
CA ALA A 109 4.98 -4.01 -17.95
C ALA A 109 3.45 -4.05 -17.84
N TYR A 110 2.90 -4.32 -16.66
CA TYR A 110 1.46 -4.43 -16.41
C TYR A 110 1.06 -3.77 -15.10
N LEU A 111 -0.10 -3.12 -15.10
CA LEU A 111 -0.78 -2.63 -13.91
C LEU A 111 -1.92 -3.58 -13.55
N PHE A 112 -1.90 -4.08 -12.32
CA PHE A 112 -3.01 -4.78 -11.69
C PHE A 112 -3.92 -3.81 -10.96
N SER A 113 -5.21 -4.13 -10.90
CA SER A 113 -6.18 -3.38 -10.11
C SER A 113 -7.27 -4.29 -9.56
N ALA A 114 -7.76 -4.01 -8.37
CA ALA A 114 -8.87 -4.74 -7.74
C ALA A 114 -10.07 -3.82 -7.52
N SER A 115 -11.29 -4.33 -7.75
CA SER A 115 -12.54 -3.61 -7.55
C SER A 115 -13.42 -4.24 -6.47
N TYR A 116 -13.67 -3.47 -5.42
CA TYR A 116 -14.49 -3.88 -4.29
C TYR A 116 -15.97 -4.00 -4.64
N SER A 117 -16.51 -3.04 -5.37
CA SER A 117 -17.95 -3.02 -5.67
C SER A 117 -18.32 -3.99 -6.80
N ASP A 118 -17.38 -4.24 -7.71
CA ASP A 118 -17.62 -5.03 -8.92
C ASP A 118 -17.03 -6.45 -8.85
N ASN A 119 -16.43 -6.83 -7.71
CA ASN A 119 -15.98 -8.20 -7.40
C ASN A 119 -14.96 -8.77 -8.41
N LEU A 120 -14.13 -7.90 -8.99
CA LEU A 120 -13.22 -8.24 -10.09
C LEU A 120 -11.82 -7.70 -9.86
N VAL A 121 -10.87 -8.27 -10.59
CA VAL A 121 -9.55 -7.68 -10.83
C VAL A 121 -9.37 -7.39 -12.32
N SER A 122 -8.47 -6.47 -12.65
CA SER A 122 -8.11 -6.16 -14.04
C SER A 122 -6.61 -6.08 -14.26
N VAL A 123 -6.20 -6.30 -15.51
CA VAL A 123 -4.83 -6.08 -15.97
C VAL A 123 -4.84 -5.07 -17.10
N SER A 124 -4.00 -4.03 -16.98
CA SER A 124 -3.74 -3.04 -18.04
C SER A 124 -2.27 -3.11 -18.48
N PRO A 125 -1.96 -3.04 -19.79
CA PRO A 125 -0.58 -2.98 -20.25
C PRO A 125 0.03 -1.61 -19.95
N ILE A 126 1.35 -1.58 -19.76
CA ILE A 126 2.17 -0.38 -19.63
C ILE A 126 3.11 -0.34 -20.84
N ASP A 127 3.09 0.77 -21.59
CA ASP A 127 3.92 0.90 -22.78
C ASP A 127 5.40 1.21 -22.47
N GLU A 128 6.24 1.25 -23.51
CA GLU A 128 7.68 1.54 -23.38
C GLU A 128 7.99 2.95 -22.81
N ASN A 129 7.01 3.85 -22.79
CA ASN A 129 7.12 5.19 -22.21
C ASN A 129 6.50 5.25 -20.81
N GLY A 130 6.19 4.09 -20.21
CA GLY A 130 5.61 3.95 -18.89
C GLY A 130 4.12 4.30 -18.82
N VAL A 131 3.44 4.54 -19.94
CA VAL A 131 2.03 4.96 -19.95
C VAL A 131 1.11 3.75 -19.88
N VAL A 132 0.21 3.74 -18.90
CA VAL A 132 -0.81 2.70 -18.76
C VAL A 132 -1.87 2.83 -19.85
N GLY A 133 -2.15 1.73 -20.54
CA GLY A 133 -3.24 1.60 -21.50
C GLY A 133 -4.58 1.17 -20.88
N ASP A 134 -5.60 1.02 -21.72
CA ASP A 134 -6.90 0.49 -21.29
C ASP A 134 -6.78 -0.96 -20.78
N ALA A 135 -7.62 -1.34 -19.82
CA ALA A 135 -7.65 -2.70 -19.29
C ALA A 135 -7.83 -3.74 -20.42
N GLN A 136 -6.87 -4.67 -20.52
CA GLN A 136 -6.88 -5.74 -21.52
C GLN A 136 -7.59 -7.01 -21.03
N GLN A 137 -7.73 -7.16 -19.72
CA GLN A 137 -8.40 -8.29 -19.09
C GLN A 137 -9.14 -7.84 -17.83
N THR A 138 -10.32 -8.42 -17.62
CA THR A 138 -11.02 -8.45 -16.33
C THR A 138 -11.25 -9.91 -15.91
N VAL A 139 -11.14 -10.19 -14.62
CA VAL A 139 -11.36 -11.51 -14.04
C VAL A 139 -12.25 -11.35 -12.82
N GLU A 140 -13.41 -12.00 -12.83
CA GLU A 140 -14.22 -12.14 -11.61
C GLU A 140 -13.46 -13.01 -10.61
N THR A 141 -13.42 -12.56 -9.36
CA THR A 141 -12.72 -13.28 -8.30
C THR A 141 -13.75 -13.78 -7.31
N GLY A 142 -13.84 -13.18 -6.13
CA GLY A 142 -14.92 -13.32 -5.17
C GLY A 142 -15.47 -11.95 -4.78
N ARG A 143 -16.40 -11.93 -3.83
CA ARG A 143 -17.00 -10.71 -3.31
C ARG A 143 -15.94 -9.78 -2.74
N ASN A 144 -16.07 -8.51 -3.08
CA ASN A 144 -15.29 -7.43 -2.52
C ASN A 144 -13.78 -7.59 -2.69
N ALA A 145 -13.33 -7.77 -3.93
CA ALA A 145 -11.91 -7.77 -4.26
C ALA A 145 -11.26 -6.44 -3.81
N HIS A 146 -10.31 -6.48 -2.88
CA HIS A 146 -9.80 -5.24 -2.25
C HIS A 146 -8.33 -4.94 -2.60
N ALA A 147 -7.48 -5.93 -2.78
CA ALA A 147 -6.09 -5.75 -3.20
C ALA A 147 -5.66 -6.84 -4.18
N ILE A 148 -4.71 -6.53 -5.07
CA ILE A 148 -4.03 -7.50 -5.94
C ILE A 148 -2.54 -7.18 -6.03
N HIS A 149 -1.70 -8.19 -5.82
CA HIS A 149 -0.24 -8.05 -5.87
C HIS A 149 0.41 -9.24 -6.60
N ALA A 150 1.47 -8.97 -7.36
CA ALA A 150 2.30 -9.99 -7.98
C ALA A 150 3.16 -10.71 -6.93
N SER A 151 3.45 -11.99 -7.15
CA SER A 151 4.49 -12.68 -6.40
C SER A 151 5.89 -12.09 -6.70
N PRO A 152 6.86 -12.20 -5.76
CA PRO A 152 8.21 -11.68 -5.95
C PRO A 152 8.96 -12.25 -7.16
N ASP A 153 8.61 -13.44 -7.61
CA ASP A 153 9.18 -14.09 -8.80
C ASP A 153 8.41 -13.78 -10.10
N ASN A 154 7.37 -12.93 -10.02
CA ASN A 154 6.52 -12.47 -11.11
C ASN A 154 5.80 -13.57 -11.91
N ARG A 155 5.57 -14.73 -11.29
CA ARG A 155 4.89 -15.87 -11.94
C ARG A 155 3.46 -16.07 -11.48
N TYR A 156 3.06 -15.39 -10.41
CA TYR A 156 1.75 -15.51 -9.80
C TYR A 156 1.24 -14.14 -9.38
N ALA A 157 -0.07 -14.05 -9.16
CA ALA A 157 -0.69 -12.90 -8.52
C ALA A 157 -1.76 -13.38 -7.55
N PHE A 158 -2.00 -12.59 -6.50
CA PHE A 158 -2.97 -12.91 -5.46
C PHE A 158 -3.95 -11.76 -5.31
N ALA A 159 -5.23 -12.06 -5.08
CA ALA A 159 -6.22 -11.02 -4.83
C ALA A 159 -7.04 -11.32 -3.58
N SER A 160 -7.13 -10.36 -2.67
CA SER A 160 -7.95 -10.49 -1.45
C SER A 160 -9.41 -10.26 -1.75
N ASN A 161 -10.29 -11.14 -1.26
CA ASN A 161 -11.73 -11.02 -1.37
C ASN A 161 -12.33 -10.84 0.02
N LEU A 162 -12.52 -9.58 0.42
CA LEU A 162 -12.98 -9.20 1.74
C LEU A 162 -14.32 -9.84 2.10
N GLY A 163 -15.22 -10.01 1.14
CA GLY A 163 -16.56 -10.54 1.38
C GLY A 163 -16.64 -12.07 1.45
N ASP A 164 -15.55 -12.78 1.10
CA ASP A 164 -15.53 -14.24 0.98
C ASP A 164 -14.43 -14.91 1.82
N ASP A 165 -13.70 -14.16 2.65
CA ASP A 165 -12.65 -14.68 3.53
C ASP A 165 -11.64 -15.57 2.78
N ARG A 166 -11.12 -15.05 1.67
CA ARG A 166 -10.16 -15.77 0.81
C ARG A 166 -9.17 -14.86 0.08
N LEU A 167 -8.05 -15.45 -0.34
CA LEU A 167 -7.10 -14.94 -1.32
C LEU A 167 -7.23 -15.76 -2.62
N ALA A 168 -7.79 -15.18 -3.67
CA ALA A 168 -7.76 -15.77 -5.01
C ALA A 168 -6.31 -15.85 -5.52
N GLN A 169 -5.97 -16.95 -6.19
CA GLN A 169 -4.61 -17.29 -6.63
C GLN A 169 -4.58 -17.43 -8.15
N PHE A 170 -3.68 -16.71 -8.79
CA PHE A 170 -3.53 -16.70 -10.25
C PHE A 170 -2.13 -17.13 -10.67
N ARG A 171 -2.04 -17.88 -11.76
CA ARG A 171 -0.85 -17.94 -12.60
C ARG A 171 -0.80 -16.66 -13.44
N PHE A 172 0.34 -15.98 -13.44
CA PHE A 172 0.57 -14.77 -14.21
C PHE A 172 1.57 -15.03 -15.31
N ASP A 173 1.15 -14.78 -16.55
CA ASP A 173 2.01 -14.81 -17.72
C ASP A 173 2.57 -13.41 -17.97
N ALA A 174 3.83 -13.18 -17.61
CA ALA A 174 4.50 -11.89 -17.77
C ALA A 174 4.80 -11.51 -19.24
N GLU A 175 4.67 -12.43 -20.20
CA GLU A 175 4.82 -12.10 -21.63
C GLU A 175 3.52 -11.54 -22.22
N THR A 176 2.37 -12.05 -21.76
CA THR A 176 1.06 -11.65 -22.30
C THR A 176 0.23 -10.77 -21.36
N GLY A 177 0.63 -10.70 -20.09
CA GLY A 177 -0.10 -10.02 -19.02
C GLY A 177 -1.39 -10.75 -18.61
N ARG A 178 -1.51 -12.05 -18.90
CA ARG A 178 -2.73 -12.81 -18.62
C ARG A 178 -2.72 -13.40 -17.23
N LEU A 179 -3.82 -13.23 -16.53
CA LEU A 179 -4.15 -13.95 -15.30
C LEU A 179 -4.99 -15.19 -15.64
N GLU A 180 -4.55 -16.35 -15.16
CA GLU A 180 -5.32 -17.60 -15.17
C GLU A 180 -5.50 -18.10 -13.74
N SER A 181 -6.65 -18.67 -13.43
CA SER A 181 -6.84 -19.31 -12.12
C SER A 181 -5.76 -20.36 -11.84
N ASN A 182 -5.25 -20.36 -10.61
CA ASN A 182 -4.35 -21.40 -10.11
C ASN A 182 -5.14 -22.63 -9.60
N ASP A 183 -4.44 -23.69 -9.20
CA ASP A 183 -5.03 -24.86 -8.55
C ASP A 183 -4.32 -25.12 -7.21
N PRO A 184 -4.99 -24.92 -6.05
CA PRO A 184 -6.36 -24.42 -5.90
C PRO A 184 -6.51 -22.95 -6.33
N ASP A 185 -7.74 -22.55 -6.67
CA ASP A 185 -8.07 -21.20 -7.13
C ASP A 185 -8.02 -20.13 -6.02
N ALA A 186 -8.05 -20.55 -4.76
CA ALA A 186 -7.95 -19.67 -3.62
C ALA A 186 -7.33 -20.35 -2.39
N ALA A 187 -6.72 -19.55 -1.51
CA ALA A 187 -6.44 -19.91 -0.14
C ALA A 187 -7.48 -19.26 0.78
N GLY A 188 -8.01 -20.01 1.75
CA GLY A 188 -8.98 -19.47 2.73
C GLY A 188 -8.30 -18.67 3.84
N THR A 189 -9.05 -17.78 4.48
CA THR A 189 -8.71 -17.12 5.74
C THR A 189 -9.59 -17.65 6.86
N PRO A 190 -9.29 -17.38 8.15
CA PRO A 190 -10.27 -17.59 9.21
C PRO A 190 -11.59 -16.87 8.91
N ASP A 191 -12.70 -17.41 9.41
CA ASP A 191 -14.02 -16.80 9.25
C ASP A 191 -14.06 -15.38 9.83
N ASP A 192 -14.83 -14.48 9.20
CA ASP A 192 -15.03 -13.09 9.59
C ASP A 192 -13.72 -12.27 9.63
N THR A 193 -12.72 -12.65 8.83
CA THR A 193 -11.45 -11.92 8.72
C THR A 193 -11.64 -10.60 7.97
N GLY A 194 -12.38 -10.63 6.86
CA GLY A 194 -12.49 -9.52 5.94
C GLY A 194 -11.14 -9.18 5.28
N PRO A 195 -10.48 -10.09 4.56
CA PRO A 195 -9.12 -9.89 4.05
C PRO A 195 -9.03 -8.68 3.13
N ARG A 196 -8.14 -7.74 3.49
CA ARG A 196 -8.04 -6.43 2.86
C ARG A 196 -6.71 -6.25 2.13
N HIS A 197 -5.73 -5.59 2.73
CA HIS A 197 -4.40 -5.43 2.14
C HIS A 197 -3.48 -6.55 2.61
N PHE A 198 -2.46 -6.86 1.80
CA PHE A 198 -1.43 -7.81 2.15
C PHE A 198 -0.10 -7.41 1.54
N VAL A 199 0.99 -7.87 2.15
CA VAL A 199 2.35 -7.66 1.66
C VAL A 199 3.13 -8.97 1.65
N PHE A 200 4.04 -9.11 0.69
CA PHE A 200 5.05 -10.17 0.74
C PHE A 200 6.16 -9.76 1.70
N SER A 201 6.63 -10.72 2.51
CA SER A 201 7.89 -10.55 3.24
C SER A 201 9.04 -10.26 2.25
N PRO A 202 10.06 -9.45 2.62
CA PRO A 202 11.15 -9.08 1.71
C PRO A 202 11.97 -10.28 1.18
N ASN A 203 12.01 -11.39 1.92
CA ASN A 203 12.66 -12.62 1.48
C ASN A 203 11.78 -13.48 0.53
N GLY A 204 10.54 -13.03 0.26
CA GLY A 204 9.59 -13.64 -0.65
C GLY A 204 8.98 -14.96 -0.18
N ARG A 205 9.16 -15.37 1.08
CA ARG A 205 8.69 -16.68 1.58
C ARG A 205 7.33 -16.64 2.26
N TYR A 206 6.90 -15.46 2.72
CA TYR A 206 5.65 -15.28 3.43
C TYR A 206 4.80 -14.16 2.84
N VAL A 207 3.49 -14.28 3.05
CA VAL A 207 2.48 -13.24 2.83
C VAL A 207 1.85 -12.89 4.18
N TYR A 208 1.83 -11.60 4.52
CA TYR A 208 1.13 -11.06 5.67
C TYR A 208 -0.17 -10.41 5.21
N LEU A 209 -1.30 -10.97 5.61
CA LEU A 209 -2.64 -10.52 5.21
C LEU A 209 -3.37 -9.88 6.39
N LEU A 210 -3.78 -8.63 6.23
CA LEU A 210 -4.58 -7.92 7.23
C LEU A 210 -6.08 -8.16 7.00
N GLY A 211 -6.78 -8.56 8.06
CA GLY A 211 -8.25 -8.56 8.08
C GLY A 211 -8.84 -7.22 8.47
N GLU A 212 -9.65 -6.59 7.61
CA GLU A 212 -10.37 -5.34 7.89
C GLU A 212 -11.32 -5.50 9.09
N PHE A 213 -11.93 -6.68 9.23
CA PHE A 213 -12.96 -6.94 10.24
C PHE A 213 -12.39 -7.51 11.54
N SER A 214 -11.40 -8.40 11.44
CA SER A 214 -10.77 -9.01 12.61
C SER A 214 -9.64 -8.18 13.21
N GLY A 215 -9.00 -7.32 12.41
CA GLY A 215 -7.80 -6.57 12.82
C GLY A 215 -6.60 -7.47 13.14
N ALA A 216 -6.68 -8.76 12.77
CA ALA A 216 -5.59 -9.72 12.90
C ALA A 216 -4.79 -9.77 11.60
N VAL A 217 -3.52 -10.17 11.72
CA VAL A 217 -2.66 -10.46 10.58
C VAL A 217 -2.51 -11.97 10.44
N THR A 218 -3.00 -12.50 9.32
CA THR A 218 -2.83 -13.91 8.95
C THR A 218 -1.56 -14.07 8.14
N THR A 219 -0.66 -14.95 8.59
CA THR A 219 0.58 -15.27 7.89
C THR A 219 0.37 -16.51 7.03
N TYR A 220 0.81 -16.44 5.77
CA TYR A 220 0.87 -17.58 4.85
C TYR A 220 2.30 -17.85 4.43
N ALA A 221 2.69 -19.12 4.34
CA ALA A 221 3.87 -19.54 3.62
C ALA A 221 3.55 -19.61 2.12
N PHE A 222 4.43 -19.04 1.29
CA PHE A 222 4.31 -19.04 -0.16
C PHE A 222 5.18 -20.15 -0.76
N ASP A 223 4.54 -21.09 -1.46
CA ASP A 223 5.23 -22.06 -2.29
C ASP A 223 5.41 -21.51 -3.71
N ALA A 224 6.58 -20.93 -3.97
CA ALA A 224 6.91 -20.39 -5.28
C ALA A 224 6.89 -21.46 -6.40
N SER A 225 7.01 -22.75 -6.09
CA SER A 225 7.01 -23.79 -7.14
C SER A 225 5.62 -23.97 -7.75
N ASN A 226 4.59 -23.86 -6.91
CA ASN A 226 3.19 -24.11 -7.27
C ASN A 226 2.34 -22.83 -7.29
N GLY A 227 2.82 -21.74 -6.71
CA GLY A 227 2.07 -20.49 -6.59
C GLY A 227 0.96 -20.54 -5.56
N THR A 228 1.14 -21.32 -4.49
CA THR A 228 0.09 -21.59 -3.50
C THR A 228 0.46 -21.04 -2.13
N LEU A 229 -0.57 -20.65 -1.37
CA LEU A 229 -0.45 -20.14 -0.01
C LEU A 229 -0.95 -21.18 1.00
N THR A 230 -0.16 -21.40 2.06
CA THR A 230 -0.54 -22.24 3.20
C THR A 230 -0.53 -21.39 4.47
N GLN A 231 -1.65 -21.33 5.19
CA GLN A 231 -1.72 -20.57 6.44
C GLN A 231 -0.74 -21.14 7.47
N VAL A 232 0.00 -20.24 8.13
CA VAL A 232 0.98 -20.54 9.18
C VAL A 232 0.40 -20.17 10.54
N SER A 233 -0.04 -18.91 10.69
CA SER A 233 -0.55 -18.36 11.95
C SER A 233 -1.53 -17.21 11.69
N ALA A 234 -2.23 -16.79 12.74
CA ALA A 234 -3.00 -15.55 12.75
C ALA A 234 -2.76 -14.85 14.10
N GLU A 235 -2.22 -13.64 14.06
CA GLU A 235 -1.86 -12.87 15.25
C GLU A 235 -2.80 -11.66 15.41
N PRO A 236 -3.52 -11.51 16.54
CA PRO A 236 -4.38 -10.35 16.79
C PRO A 236 -3.58 -9.04 16.84
N GLY A 237 -4.06 -8.02 16.11
CA GLY A 237 -3.46 -6.67 16.12
C GLY A 237 -4.18 -5.66 17.00
N ILE A 238 -5.37 -6.00 17.48
CA ILE A 238 -6.25 -5.12 18.25
C ILE A 238 -6.34 -5.64 19.67
N VAL A 239 -5.94 -4.79 20.62
CA VAL A 239 -5.99 -5.12 22.05
C VAL A 239 -7.36 -4.77 22.64
N GLU A 240 -7.79 -5.53 23.64
CA GLU A 240 -9.10 -5.37 24.30
C GLU A 240 -9.32 -3.93 24.84
N SER A 241 -8.26 -3.26 25.27
CA SER A 241 -8.34 -1.89 25.79
C SER A 241 -8.80 -0.83 24.78
N LEU A 242 -8.77 -1.14 23.48
CA LEU A 242 -9.33 -0.26 22.43
C LEU A 242 -10.87 -0.31 22.39
N ASN A 243 -11.50 -1.26 23.10
CA ASN A 243 -12.95 -1.40 23.23
C ASN A 243 -13.69 -1.40 21.87
N LEU A 244 -13.16 -2.14 20.91
CA LEU A 244 -13.76 -2.31 19.59
C LEU A 244 -14.46 -3.66 19.49
N ASP A 245 -15.68 -3.65 18.98
CA ASP A 245 -16.34 -4.89 18.57
C ASP A 245 -15.77 -5.41 17.25
N GLN A 246 -16.04 -6.68 16.93
CA GLN A 246 -15.77 -7.29 15.62
C GLN A 246 -16.31 -6.41 14.48
N GLY A 247 -15.48 -6.20 13.46
CA GLY A 247 -15.84 -5.50 12.24
C GLY A 247 -16.80 -6.30 11.36
N MET A 248 -17.43 -5.62 10.40
CA MET A 248 -18.31 -6.24 9.42
C MET A 248 -18.45 -5.35 8.18
N ALA A 249 -18.97 -5.93 7.10
CA ALA A 249 -19.26 -5.18 5.88
C ALA A 249 -20.23 -4.02 6.16
N ARG A 250 -19.99 -2.86 5.55
CA ARG A 250 -20.74 -1.63 5.83
C ARG A 250 -22.24 -1.78 5.56
N GLU A 251 -22.57 -2.50 4.51
CA GLU A 251 -23.94 -2.84 4.11
C GLU A 251 -24.66 -3.77 5.09
N ALA A 252 -23.93 -4.43 6.00
CA ALA A 252 -24.48 -5.30 7.04
C ALA A 252 -24.71 -4.58 8.38
N ILE A 253 -24.21 -3.35 8.55
CA ILE A 253 -24.38 -2.57 9.77
C ILE A 253 -25.84 -2.11 9.88
N PRO A 254 -26.57 -2.44 10.96
CA PRO A 254 -27.95 -1.99 11.15
C PRO A 254 -28.07 -0.45 11.22
N GLU A 255 -29.16 0.08 10.69
CA GLU A 255 -29.45 1.52 10.79
C GLU A 255 -29.53 1.95 12.27
N GLY A 256 -28.71 2.94 12.65
CA GLY A 256 -28.61 3.46 14.02
C GLY A 256 -27.67 2.68 14.94
N ASP A 257 -26.91 1.70 14.44
CA ASP A 257 -25.81 1.09 15.19
C ASP A 257 -24.55 1.97 15.14
N ASP A 258 -24.29 2.68 16.24
CA ASP A 258 -23.10 3.52 16.43
C ASP A 258 -21.96 2.79 17.19
N THR A 259 -22.04 1.45 17.30
CA THR A 259 -21.01 0.67 18.00
C THR A 259 -19.64 0.85 17.33
N PRO A 260 -18.59 1.20 18.08
CA PRO A 260 -17.24 1.26 17.52
C PRO A 260 -16.77 -0.15 17.18
N ARG A 261 -16.44 -0.38 15.91
CA ARG A 261 -15.99 -1.68 15.39
C ARG A 261 -14.59 -1.60 14.83
N ILE A 262 -13.89 -2.73 14.83
CA ILE A 262 -12.62 -2.88 14.15
C ILE A 262 -12.80 -2.53 12.68
N TRP A 263 -11.92 -1.66 12.20
CA TRP A 263 -11.90 -1.21 10.82
C TRP A 263 -10.46 -1.04 10.34
N ALA A 264 -9.71 -2.13 10.34
CA ALA A 264 -8.29 -2.15 9.94
C ALA A 264 -8.13 -1.82 8.46
N ALA A 265 -7.05 -1.14 8.07
CA ALA A 265 -6.85 -0.67 6.71
C ALA A 265 -5.55 -1.17 6.10
N ASP A 266 -4.43 -0.51 6.38
CA ASP A 266 -3.22 -0.73 5.61
C ASP A 266 -2.23 -1.62 6.35
N ILE A 267 -1.32 -2.26 5.61
CA ILE A 267 -0.27 -3.12 6.17
C ILE A 267 1.03 -2.88 5.40
N GLN A 268 2.12 -2.69 6.14
CA GLN A 268 3.46 -2.52 5.57
C GLN A 268 4.47 -3.35 6.34
N VAL A 269 5.55 -3.76 5.68
CA VAL A 269 6.68 -4.49 6.27
C VAL A 269 7.97 -3.70 6.04
N THR A 270 8.85 -3.65 7.05
CA THR A 270 10.15 -2.99 6.88
C THR A 270 11.00 -3.70 5.83
N PRO A 271 11.90 -3.00 5.11
CA PRO A 271 12.76 -3.62 4.09
C PRO A 271 13.65 -4.75 4.60
N ASP A 272 14.02 -4.72 5.90
CA ASP A 272 14.77 -5.81 6.55
C ASP A 272 13.89 -6.99 6.99
N GLY A 273 12.57 -6.88 6.84
CA GLY A 273 11.58 -7.90 7.15
C GLY A 273 11.33 -8.11 8.64
N ARG A 274 11.86 -7.27 9.53
CA ARG A 274 11.77 -7.47 10.99
C ARG A 274 10.46 -7.01 11.59
N TYR A 275 9.87 -5.94 11.06
CA TYR A 275 8.65 -5.36 11.62
C TYR A 275 7.54 -5.25 10.59
N VAL A 276 6.33 -5.60 11.02
CA VAL A 276 5.10 -5.41 10.27
C VAL A 276 4.24 -4.41 11.03
N TYR A 277 3.62 -3.49 10.30
CA TYR A 277 2.75 -2.47 10.87
C TYR A 277 1.37 -2.55 10.23
N THR A 278 0.33 -2.26 10.99
CA THR A 278 -1.04 -2.21 10.49
C THR A 278 -1.78 -0.98 11.00
N SER A 279 -2.61 -0.35 10.18
CA SER A 279 -3.44 0.77 10.62
C SER A 279 -4.87 0.35 10.98
N GLU A 280 -5.46 0.98 12.01
CA GLU A 280 -6.86 0.78 12.41
C GLU A 280 -7.60 2.12 12.49
N ARG A 281 -8.69 2.22 11.73
CA ARG A 281 -9.37 3.48 11.43
C ARG A 281 -10.26 3.99 12.56
N THR A 282 -10.88 3.12 13.34
CA THR A 282 -11.86 3.51 14.35
C THR A 282 -11.19 4.09 15.58
N SER A 283 -10.11 3.47 16.04
CA SER A 283 -9.30 3.88 17.19
C SER A 283 -8.10 4.76 16.83
N SER A 284 -7.82 4.94 15.53
CA SER A 284 -6.73 5.79 15.01
C SER A 284 -5.35 5.38 15.53
N VAL A 285 -5.01 4.11 15.33
CA VAL A 285 -3.73 3.55 15.79
C VAL A 285 -2.95 2.88 14.66
N ILE A 286 -1.63 2.84 14.80
CA ILE A 286 -0.75 1.88 14.12
C ILE A 286 -0.34 0.81 15.14
N SER A 287 -0.60 -0.45 14.84
CA SER A 287 -0.09 -1.61 15.60
C SER A 287 1.23 -2.10 15.01
N THR A 288 2.15 -2.52 15.87
CA THR A 288 3.49 -3.02 15.54
C THR A 288 3.60 -4.50 15.88
N PHE A 289 4.17 -5.28 14.95
CA PHE A 289 4.49 -6.69 15.13
C PHE A 289 5.95 -6.95 14.81
N GLU A 290 6.59 -7.86 15.54
CA GLU A 290 7.87 -8.46 15.16
C GLU A 290 7.64 -9.72 14.33
N ALA A 291 8.34 -9.86 13.22
CA ALA A 291 8.28 -11.04 12.37
C ALA A 291 9.44 -11.99 12.66
N ASN A 292 9.12 -13.26 12.91
CA ASN A 292 10.12 -14.32 12.97
C ASN A 292 10.66 -14.58 11.55
N PRO A 293 11.96 -14.37 11.29
CA PRO A 293 12.51 -14.51 9.94
C PRO A 293 12.49 -15.96 9.42
N ASP A 294 12.42 -16.95 10.29
CA ASP A 294 12.49 -18.38 9.92
C ASP A 294 11.12 -19.03 9.77
N THR A 295 10.11 -18.57 10.50
CA THR A 295 8.75 -19.13 10.46
C THR A 295 7.73 -18.18 9.80
N GLY A 296 8.04 -16.90 9.70
CA GLY A 296 7.10 -15.85 9.30
C GLY A 296 6.09 -15.48 10.40
N GLU A 297 6.06 -16.19 11.53
CA GLU A 297 5.09 -15.89 12.58
C GLU A 297 5.29 -14.49 13.13
N LEU A 298 4.18 -13.77 13.32
CA LEU A 298 4.18 -12.43 13.90
C LEU A 298 3.95 -12.50 15.41
N THR A 299 4.59 -11.61 16.15
CA THR A 299 4.33 -11.35 17.57
C THR A 299 3.90 -9.90 17.73
N TYR A 300 2.70 -9.65 18.26
CA TYR A 300 2.28 -8.30 18.59
C TYR A 300 3.21 -7.66 19.63
N LEU A 301 3.65 -6.42 19.39
CA LEU A 301 4.51 -5.67 20.31
C LEU A 301 3.74 -4.57 21.03
N ASN A 302 3.20 -3.61 20.28
CA ASN A 302 2.53 -2.43 20.81
C ASN A 302 1.64 -1.76 19.75
N HIS A 303 1.04 -0.63 20.12
CA HIS A 303 0.39 0.29 19.19
C HIS A 303 0.70 1.74 19.59
N LEU A 304 0.58 2.65 18.63
CA LEU A 304 0.70 4.10 18.81
C LEU A 304 -0.54 4.80 18.25
N GLU A 305 -1.09 5.77 18.99
CA GLU A 305 -2.12 6.69 18.49
C GLU A 305 -1.50 7.63 17.44
N VAL A 306 -2.17 7.76 16.30
CA VAL A 306 -1.72 8.50 15.13
C VAL A 306 -2.83 9.41 14.60
N GLU A 307 -2.67 9.89 13.37
CA GLU A 307 -3.61 10.72 12.63
C GLU A 307 -5.02 10.09 12.61
N SER A 308 -6.06 10.92 12.67
CA SER A 308 -7.45 10.47 12.78
C SER A 308 -7.90 9.68 11.55
N GLN A 309 -8.39 8.46 11.79
CA GLN A 309 -8.85 7.53 10.75
C GLN A 309 -7.75 7.20 9.72
N PRO A 310 -6.64 6.52 10.12
CA PRO A 310 -5.49 6.30 9.28
C PRO A 310 -5.73 5.19 8.25
N ARG A 311 -6.03 5.59 7.01
CA ARG A 311 -6.36 4.66 5.92
C ARG A 311 -5.15 4.17 5.13
N GLY A 312 -4.10 4.98 5.02
CA GLY A 312 -2.91 4.65 4.26
C GLY A 312 -1.66 5.19 4.94
N PHE A 313 -0.59 4.41 4.90
CA PHE A 313 0.73 4.83 5.35
C PHE A 313 1.80 4.09 4.55
N GLN A 314 3.01 4.63 4.52
CA GLN A 314 4.12 4.00 3.81
C GLN A 314 5.41 4.12 4.60
N ILE A 315 6.26 3.09 4.47
CA ILE A 315 7.60 3.03 5.07
C ILE A 315 8.62 3.37 3.98
N ASP A 316 9.61 4.18 4.32
CA ASP A 316 10.67 4.55 3.39
C ASP A 316 11.61 3.37 3.09
N ASP A 317 12.37 3.44 1.99
CA ASP A 317 13.24 2.33 1.57
C ASP A 317 14.43 2.04 2.51
N THR A 318 14.65 2.86 3.54
CA THR A 318 15.61 2.57 4.62
C THR A 318 14.99 1.85 5.82
N GLY A 319 13.65 1.79 5.91
CA GLY A 319 12.94 1.22 7.05
C GLY A 319 13.00 2.08 8.30
N ARG A 320 13.32 3.37 8.19
CA ARG A 320 13.58 4.27 9.33
C ARG A 320 12.53 5.35 9.49
N TYR A 321 11.73 5.60 8.45
CA TYR A 321 10.71 6.62 8.42
C TYR A 321 9.39 6.06 7.93
N MET A 322 8.30 6.52 8.53
CA MET A 322 6.94 6.18 8.15
C MET A 322 6.13 7.46 8.01
N VAL A 323 5.38 7.58 6.93
CA VAL A 323 4.41 8.67 6.74
C VAL A 323 3.01 8.11 6.84
N VAL A 324 2.20 8.71 7.71
CA VAL A 324 0.83 8.25 8.01
C VAL A 324 -0.17 9.35 7.63
N THR A 325 -1.22 8.96 6.91
CA THR A 325 -2.34 9.85 6.58
C THR A 325 -3.47 9.73 7.59
N GLY A 326 -4.24 10.80 7.82
CA GLY A 326 -5.53 10.74 8.49
C GLY A 326 -6.64 11.20 7.56
N GLN A 327 -7.64 10.36 7.29
CA GLN A 327 -8.75 10.74 6.40
C GLN A 327 -9.58 11.92 6.94
N ARG A 328 -9.54 12.14 8.26
CA ARG A 328 -10.27 13.21 8.95
C ARG A 328 -9.38 14.39 9.37
N ASP A 329 -8.09 14.31 9.07
CA ASP A 329 -7.12 15.35 9.40
C ASP A 329 -6.77 16.17 8.15
N ASP A 330 -6.24 17.37 8.37
CA ASP A 330 -5.70 18.26 7.33
C ASP A 330 -4.17 18.21 7.27
N ARG A 331 -3.56 17.16 7.85
CA ARG A 331 -2.11 16.95 7.94
C ARG A 331 -1.76 15.46 7.81
N VAL A 332 -0.53 15.18 7.38
CA VAL A 332 0.11 13.87 7.49
C VAL A 332 1.20 13.91 8.56
N GLY A 333 1.40 12.80 9.27
CA GLY A 333 2.47 12.67 10.26
C GLY A 333 3.71 11.99 9.70
N LEU A 334 4.87 12.42 10.17
CA LEU A 334 6.14 11.72 9.98
C LEU A 334 6.57 11.07 11.30
N TYR A 335 6.86 9.78 11.21
CA TYR A 335 7.30 8.95 12.32
C TYR A 335 8.67 8.36 12.03
N ARG A 336 9.51 8.30 13.06
CA ARG A 336 10.76 7.53 13.04
C ARG A 336 10.50 6.13 13.58
N ILE A 337 11.04 5.15 12.90
CA ILE A 337 11.08 3.74 13.32
C ILE A 337 12.39 3.48 14.06
N ASP A 338 12.29 3.01 15.29
CA ASP A 338 13.41 2.47 16.03
C ASP A 338 13.81 1.10 15.44
N PRO A 339 15.06 0.92 14.97
CA PRO A 339 15.49 -0.30 14.30
C PRO A 339 15.69 -1.46 15.26
N GLU A 340 15.82 -1.22 16.57
CA GLU A 340 16.07 -2.24 17.57
C GLU A 340 14.78 -2.91 18.03
N ASN A 341 13.67 -2.16 18.11
CA ASN A 341 12.40 -2.65 18.66
C ASN A 341 11.13 -2.31 17.84
N GLY A 342 11.24 -1.57 16.74
CA GLY A 342 10.10 -1.20 15.88
C GLY A 342 9.21 -0.09 16.45
N GLU A 343 9.59 0.55 17.56
CA GLU A 343 8.78 1.62 18.15
C GLU A 343 8.71 2.84 17.23
N LEU A 344 7.50 3.40 17.13
CA LEU A 344 7.24 4.61 16.37
C LEU A 344 7.37 5.84 17.28
N THR A 345 8.07 6.86 16.79
CA THR A 345 8.11 8.19 17.42
C THR A 345 7.72 9.24 16.40
N ARG A 346 6.66 10.01 16.66
CA ARG A 346 6.29 11.16 15.82
C ARG A 346 7.40 12.21 15.90
N ILE A 347 7.92 12.65 14.75
CA ILE A 347 9.04 13.59 14.67
C ILE A 347 8.70 14.88 13.91
N ASP A 348 7.76 14.84 12.99
CA ASP A 348 7.32 16.01 12.23
C ASP A 348 5.91 15.78 11.66
N ASP A 349 5.35 16.81 11.00
CA ASP A 349 4.12 16.72 10.23
C ASP A 349 4.03 17.81 9.15
N ALA A 350 3.21 17.56 8.13
CA ALA A 350 3.04 18.48 7.02
C ALA A 350 1.56 18.65 6.62
N PRO A 351 1.14 19.83 6.10
CA PRO A 351 -0.22 20.04 5.62
C PRO A 351 -0.59 19.08 4.50
N ALA A 352 -1.80 18.52 4.55
CA ALA A 352 -2.38 17.65 3.53
C ALA A 352 -3.69 18.24 3.00
N GLY A 353 -4.20 17.68 1.91
CA GLY A 353 -5.55 17.97 1.43
C GLY A 353 -6.60 17.14 2.18
N LYS A 354 -7.87 17.34 1.82
CA LYS A 354 -9.00 16.64 2.41
C LYS A 354 -9.00 15.16 2.00
N ASN A 355 -9.30 14.30 2.98
CA ASN A 355 -9.38 12.85 2.79
C ASN A 355 -8.06 12.30 2.23
N ALA A 356 -6.95 12.68 2.86
CA ALA A 356 -5.64 12.07 2.64
C ALA A 356 -5.71 10.58 3.01
N ASN A 357 -5.35 9.68 2.08
CA ASN A 357 -5.70 8.26 2.26
C ASN A 357 -4.81 7.22 1.54
N TRP A 358 -3.75 7.65 0.87
CA TRP A 358 -2.73 6.78 0.28
C TRP A 358 -1.39 7.51 0.30
N VAL A 359 -0.29 6.75 0.45
CA VAL A 359 1.06 7.29 0.52
C VAL A 359 1.98 6.46 -0.36
N GLU A 360 2.80 7.12 -1.17
CA GLU A 360 3.94 6.51 -1.86
C GLU A 360 5.22 7.25 -1.49
N ILE A 361 6.33 6.51 -1.31
CA ILE A 361 7.64 7.08 -0.99
C ILE A 361 8.66 6.60 -2.03
N VAL A 362 9.37 7.54 -2.64
CA VAL A 362 10.38 7.26 -3.68
C VAL A 362 11.69 7.91 -3.31
N SER A 363 12.77 7.13 -3.40
CA SER A 363 14.13 7.64 -3.26
C SER A 363 14.90 7.52 -4.57
N PHE A 364 15.66 8.55 -4.90
CA PHE A 364 16.64 8.54 -5.98
C PHE A 364 18.05 8.65 -5.40
N GLU A 365 18.92 7.71 -5.78
CA GLU A 365 20.36 7.87 -5.55
C GLU A 365 20.85 9.04 -6.41
N GLY A 366 21.63 9.94 -5.79
CA GLY A 366 22.16 11.15 -6.41
C GLY A 366 23.43 10.94 -7.22
#